data_AF-A0A0M8XV24-F1
#
_entry.id   AF-A0A0M8XV24-F1
#
_cell.length_a   1.000
_cell.length_b   1.000
_cell.length_c   1.000
_cell.angle_alpha   90.00
_cell.angle_beta   90.00
_cell.angle_gamma   90.00
#
_symmetry.space_group_name_H-M   'P 1'
#
loop_
_entity.id
_entity.type
_entity.pdbx_description
1 polymer ?
#
loop_
_entity_poly.entity_id
_entity_poly.type
_entity_poly.pdbx_seq_one_letter_code
_entity_poly.pdbx_strand_id
1 'polypeptide(L)'
;MTFDIVALCRDNPDPGAMIAAMVAAGRDLRVDTVSHARLIQLYHPEGRLLLTIETARLVQVPGEVRRLLGVRGDDVPHPTWWVESRAPGNDPTAEEVARRFTHALLASTGGASWSNR
;
A
#
# COMPACT_ATOMS: atom_id res chain seq x y z
N MET A 1 11.13 14.80 -1.55
CA MET A 1 11.04 13.75 -0.50
C MET A 1 9.84 12.88 -0.79
N THR A 2 9.85 11.62 -0.39
CA THR A 2 8.71 10.69 -0.48
C THR A 2 8.19 10.37 0.92
N PHE A 3 6.99 9.84 1.01
CA PHE A 3 6.45 9.23 2.23
C PHE A 3 5.98 7.81 1.92
N ASP A 4 5.96 6.98 2.96
CA ASP A 4 5.58 5.57 2.89
C ASP A 4 4.30 5.35 3.70
N ILE A 5 3.38 4.58 3.12
CA ILE A 5 2.18 4.07 3.77
C ILE A 5 2.14 2.55 3.58
N VAL A 6 1.92 1.82 4.67
CA VAL A 6 1.96 0.37 4.71
C VAL A 6 0.58 -0.14 5.10
N ALA A 7 -0.03 -0.99 4.26
CA ALA A 7 -1.19 -1.78 4.63
C ALA A 7 -0.73 -3.11 5.23
N LEU A 8 -1.07 -3.32 6.50
CA LEU A 8 -0.86 -4.55 7.25
C LEU A 8 -2.16 -5.36 7.20
N CYS A 9 -2.33 -6.09 6.11
CA CYS A 9 -3.56 -6.81 5.78
C CYS A 9 -3.67 -8.08 6.63
N ARG A 10 -4.89 -8.38 7.12
CA ARG A 10 -5.16 -9.64 7.84
C ARG A 10 -5.23 -10.81 6.85
N ASP A 11 -6.02 -10.64 5.79
CA ASP A 11 -6.18 -11.63 4.73
C ASP A 11 -5.23 -11.37 3.56
N ASN A 12 -4.99 -12.40 2.74
CA ASN A 12 -4.14 -12.28 1.56
C ASN A 12 -4.77 -11.32 0.54
N PRO A 13 -4.11 -10.21 0.17
CA PRO A 13 -4.56 -9.36 -0.91
C PRO A 13 -4.28 -10.05 -2.24
N ASP A 14 -5.24 -10.84 -2.71
CA ASP A 14 -5.16 -11.48 -4.02
C ASP A 14 -5.11 -10.43 -5.16
N PRO A 15 -4.78 -10.83 -6.41
CA PRO A 15 -4.73 -9.89 -7.52
C PRO A 15 -6.03 -9.10 -7.74
N GLY A 16 -7.19 -9.69 -7.43
CA GLY A 16 -8.48 -9.02 -7.54
C GLY A 16 -8.64 -7.91 -6.51
N ALA A 17 -8.28 -8.16 -5.25
CA ALA A 17 -8.26 -7.16 -4.18
C ALA A 17 -7.29 -6.02 -4.51
N MET A 18 -6.11 -6.34 -5.03
CA MET A 18 -5.12 -5.35 -5.47
C MET A 18 -5.67 -4.45 -6.59
N ILE A 19 -6.28 -5.05 -7.63
CA ILE A 19 -6.89 -4.29 -8.74
C ILE A 19 -8.05 -3.44 -8.25
N ALA A 20 -8.94 -3.98 -7.42
CA ALA A 20 -10.07 -3.23 -6.86
C ALA A 20 -9.60 -2.02 -6.05
N ALA A 21 -8.55 -2.18 -5.24
CA ALA A 21 -7.95 -1.08 -4.48
C ALA A 21 -7.33 -0.01 -5.39
N MET A 22 -6.66 -0.40 -6.48
CA MET A 22 -6.12 0.55 -7.47
C MET A 22 -7.24 1.33 -8.18
N VAL A 23 -8.31 0.65 -8.58
CA VAL A 23 -9.50 1.29 -9.18
C VAL A 23 -10.15 2.27 -8.21
N ALA A 24 -10.24 1.91 -6.92
CA ALA A 24 -10.76 2.79 -5.87
C ALA A 24 -9.84 3.99 -5.59
N ALA A 25 -8.53 3.85 -5.80
CA ALA A 25 -7.57 4.95 -5.71
C ALA A 25 -7.80 6.00 -6.81
N GLY A 26 -8.16 5.54 -8.02
CA GLY A 26 -8.63 6.38 -9.11
C GLY A 26 -8.79 5.59 -10.41
N ARG A 27 -9.96 5.73 -11.06
CA ARG A 27 -10.31 4.97 -12.27
C ARG A 27 -9.49 5.36 -13.51
N ASP A 28 -9.07 6.61 -13.56
CA ASP A 28 -8.35 7.17 -14.71
C ASP A 28 -6.82 7.10 -14.54
N LEU A 29 -6.35 6.50 -13.44
CA LEU A 29 -4.93 6.31 -13.20
C LEU A 29 -4.33 5.36 -14.23
N ARG A 30 -3.17 5.74 -14.76
CA ARG A 30 -2.40 4.86 -15.65
C ARG A 30 -1.57 3.92 -14.79
N VAL A 31 -1.53 2.65 -15.17
CA VAL A 31 -0.81 1.60 -14.44
C VAL A 31 0.41 1.18 -15.25
N ASP A 32 1.56 1.06 -14.59
CA ASP A 32 2.76 0.42 -15.12
C ASP A 32 3.26 -0.65 -14.13
N THR A 33 4.02 -1.63 -14.63
CA THR A 33 4.64 -2.67 -13.81
C THR A 33 6.14 -2.75 -14.05
N VAL A 34 6.92 -2.63 -12.98
CA VAL A 34 8.37 -2.83 -13.03
C VAL A 34 8.66 -4.28 -12.65
N SER A 35 8.58 -5.16 -13.65
CA SER A 35 8.60 -6.63 -13.48
C SER A 35 9.81 -7.14 -12.68
N HIS A 36 11.00 -6.63 -12.94
CA HIS A 36 12.24 -7.01 -12.25
C HIS A 36 12.24 -6.68 -10.76
N ALA A 37 11.50 -5.64 -10.37
CA ALA A 37 11.43 -5.15 -8.99
C ALA A 37 10.14 -5.56 -8.28
N ARG A 38 9.22 -6.26 -8.97
CA ARG A 38 7.88 -6.60 -8.46
C ARG A 38 7.14 -5.37 -7.91
N LEU A 39 7.18 -4.28 -8.68
CA LEU A 39 6.50 -3.03 -8.36
C LEU A 39 5.37 -2.78 -9.33
N ILE A 40 4.32 -2.15 -8.82
CA ILE A 40 3.24 -1.55 -9.61
C ILE A 40 3.31 -0.04 -9.40
N GLN A 41 3.15 0.73 -10.47
CA GLN A 41 3.20 2.18 -10.43
C GLN A 41 1.88 2.76 -10.95
N LEU A 42 1.33 3.72 -10.20
CA LEU A 42 0.16 4.49 -10.58
C LEU A 42 0.58 5.89 -10.97
N TYR A 43 0.12 6.33 -12.13
CA TYR A 43 0.43 7.62 -12.71
C TYR A 43 -0.85 8.43 -12.93
N HIS A 44 -0.71 9.74 -12.80
CA HIS A 44 -1.68 10.70 -13.33
C HIS A 44 -1.81 10.50 -14.86
N PRO A 45 -2.98 10.77 -15.47
CA PRO A 45 -3.15 10.72 -16.93
C PRO A 45 -2.05 11.44 -17.74
N GLU A 46 -1.53 12.54 -17.18
CA GLU A 46 -0.45 13.37 -17.76
C GLU A 46 0.96 12.78 -17.60
N GLY A 47 1.11 11.59 -17.02
CA GLY A 47 2.39 10.88 -16.90
C GLY A 47 3.20 11.17 -15.62
N ARG A 48 2.64 11.93 -14.67
CA ARG A 48 3.27 12.15 -13.35
C ARG A 48 3.06 10.95 -12.44
N LEU A 49 4.13 10.42 -11.85
CA LEU A 49 4.07 9.31 -10.87
C LEU A 49 3.35 9.76 -9.59
N LEU A 50 2.38 8.97 -9.14
CA LEU A 50 1.61 9.24 -7.91
C LEU A 50 1.87 8.21 -6.82
N LEU A 51 2.00 6.93 -7.18
CA LEU A 51 2.18 5.86 -6.20
C LEU A 51 3.05 4.75 -6.79
N THR A 52 3.98 4.23 -6.00
CA THR A 52 4.64 2.95 -6.26
C THR A 52 4.21 1.96 -5.18
N ILE A 53 3.77 0.77 -5.57
CA ILE A 53 3.26 -0.28 -4.68
C ILE A 53 4.18 -1.49 -4.81
N GLU A 54 4.67 -2.01 -3.69
CA GLU A 54 5.36 -3.29 -3.66
C GLU A 54 4.36 -4.45 -3.62
N THR A 55 4.66 -5.56 -4.32
CA THR A 55 3.81 -6.75 -4.21
C THR A 55 3.72 -7.25 -2.77
N ALA A 56 2.54 -7.76 -2.38
CA ALA A 56 2.29 -8.25 -1.04
C ALA A 56 3.28 -9.31 -0.56
N ARG A 57 3.69 -9.22 0.70
CA ARG A 57 4.62 -10.14 1.35
C ARG A 57 4.06 -10.61 2.68
N LEU A 58 4.02 -11.92 2.90
CA LEU A 58 3.60 -12.48 4.19
C LEU A 58 4.72 -12.31 5.23
N VAL A 59 4.44 -11.60 6.31
CA VAL A 59 5.31 -11.45 7.47
C VAL A 59 4.86 -12.44 8.54
N GLN A 60 5.65 -13.50 8.71
CA GLN A 60 5.32 -14.60 9.65
C GLN A 60 6.08 -14.50 10.98
N VAL A 61 7.14 -13.70 11.06
CA VAL A 61 7.97 -13.58 12.25
C VAL A 61 7.24 -12.78 13.33
N PRO A 62 6.94 -13.37 14.51
CA PRO A 62 6.27 -12.66 15.59
C PRO A 62 7.02 -11.39 16.01
N GLY A 63 6.31 -10.27 16.11
CA GLY A 63 6.87 -8.99 16.53
C GLY A 63 7.69 -8.23 15.48
N GLU A 64 7.87 -8.77 14.27
CA GLU A 64 8.67 -8.13 13.22
C GLU A 64 8.10 -6.78 12.78
N VAL A 65 6.76 -6.69 12.64
CA VAL A 65 6.09 -5.43 12.29
C VAL A 65 6.35 -4.35 13.35
N ARG A 66 6.30 -4.71 14.64
CA ARG A 66 6.65 -3.79 15.74
C ARG A 66 8.12 -3.37 15.70
N ARG A 67 9.03 -4.31 15.37
CA ARG A 67 10.47 -4.02 15.24
C ARG A 67 10.74 -3.01 14.13
N LEU A 68 10.05 -3.14 12.99
CA LEU A 68 10.26 -2.31 11.81
C LEU A 68 9.53 -0.96 11.87
N LEU A 69 8.25 -0.95 12.30
CA LEU A 69 7.38 0.23 12.21
C LEU A 69 7.15 0.93 13.55
N GLY A 70 7.59 0.33 14.67
CA GLY A 70 7.36 0.89 16.02
C GLY A 70 5.90 0.86 16.48
N VAL A 71 5.00 0.24 15.72
CA VAL A 71 3.58 0.10 16.07
C VAL A 71 3.39 -0.72 17.35
N ARG A 72 2.49 -0.26 18.21
CA ARG A 72 2.14 -0.89 19.49
C ARG A 72 0.65 -1.18 19.50
N GLY A 73 0.25 -2.30 20.09
CA GLY A 73 -1.15 -2.71 20.24
C GLY A 73 -1.47 -4.04 19.54
N ASP A 74 -2.59 -4.63 19.93
CA ASP A 74 -3.09 -5.92 19.41
C ASP A 74 -3.79 -5.78 18.04
N ASP A 75 -3.89 -4.55 17.53
CA ASP A 75 -4.60 -4.24 16.29
C ASP A 75 -3.85 -4.67 15.02
N VAL A 76 -2.54 -4.94 15.14
CA VAL A 76 -1.74 -5.43 14.02
C VAL A 76 -1.89 -6.95 13.92
N PRO A 77 -2.47 -7.47 12.82
CA PRO A 77 -2.63 -8.91 12.66
C PRO A 77 -1.27 -9.64 12.67
N HIS A 78 -1.24 -10.86 13.19
CA HIS A 78 -0.10 -11.77 13.08
C HIS A 78 -0.59 -13.18 12.77
N PRO A 79 -0.08 -13.83 11.69
CA PRO A 79 0.75 -13.25 10.64
C PRO A 79 0.00 -12.14 9.86
N THR A 80 0.72 -11.31 9.10
CA THR A 80 0.12 -10.24 8.28
C THR A 80 0.71 -10.20 6.88
N TRP A 81 -0.13 -9.81 5.92
CA TRP A 81 0.30 -9.47 4.58
C TRP A 81 0.69 -8.00 4.51
N TRP A 82 1.97 -7.75 4.27
CA TRP A 82 2.56 -6.42 4.14
C TRP A 82 2.47 -5.94 2.70
N VAL A 83 1.82 -4.79 2.49
CA VAL A 83 1.82 -4.07 1.22
C VAL A 83 2.36 -2.66 1.46
N GLU A 84 3.57 -2.40 1.00
CA GLU A 84 4.20 -1.09 1.11
C GLU A 84 3.88 -0.25 -0.12
N SER A 85 3.52 1.01 0.11
CA SER A 85 3.33 1.99 -0.96
C SER A 85 4.12 3.26 -0.67
N ARG A 86 4.80 3.77 -1.69
CA ARG A 86 5.62 4.98 -1.64
C ARG A 86 5.06 6.04 -2.57
N ALA A 87 4.85 7.24 -2.05
CA ALA A 87 4.29 8.37 -2.79
C ALA A 87 5.18 9.62 -2.69
N PRO A 88 5.20 10.51 -3.71
CA PRO A 88 5.78 11.84 -3.59
C PRO A 88 5.21 12.63 -2.40
N GLY A 89 6.09 13.15 -1.54
CA GLY A 89 5.70 13.83 -0.30
C GLY A 89 5.10 15.21 -0.50
N ASN A 90 5.49 15.95 -1.53
CA ASN A 90 5.04 17.33 -1.71
C ASN A 90 3.90 17.43 -2.73
N ASP A 91 3.08 16.38 -2.83
CA ASP A 91 2.06 16.21 -3.85
C ASP A 91 0.74 15.73 -3.19
N PRO A 92 -0.22 16.64 -2.97
CA PRO A 92 -1.48 16.30 -2.31
C PRO A 92 -2.28 15.23 -3.06
N THR A 93 -2.20 15.21 -4.40
CA THR A 93 -2.89 14.19 -5.22
C THR A 93 -2.27 12.82 -5.00
N ALA A 94 -0.93 12.73 -4.97
CA ALA A 94 -0.24 11.48 -4.68
C ALA A 94 -0.58 10.97 -3.27
N GLU A 95 -0.63 11.87 -2.28
CA GLU A 95 -1.02 11.50 -0.92
C GLU A 95 -2.45 10.96 -0.85
N GLU A 96 -3.39 11.63 -1.51
CA GLU A 96 -4.78 11.18 -1.57
C GLU A 96 -4.91 9.81 -2.24
N VAL A 97 -4.23 9.59 -3.36
CA VAL A 97 -4.20 8.29 -4.06
C VAL A 97 -3.63 7.20 -3.16
N ALA A 98 -2.52 7.46 -2.45
CA ALA A 98 -1.91 6.52 -1.53
C ALA A 98 -2.87 6.11 -0.39
N ARG A 99 -3.56 7.09 0.20
CA ARG A 99 -4.52 6.87 1.29
C ARG A 99 -5.75 6.12 0.79
N ARG A 100 -6.32 6.47 -0.36
CA ARG A 100 -7.48 5.79 -0.95
C ARG A 100 -7.16 4.33 -1.30
N PHE A 101 -6.01 4.09 -1.93
CA PHE A 101 -5.54 2.73 -2.21
C PHE A 101 -5.45 1.90 -0.92
N THR A 102 -4.73 2.41 0.08
CA THR A 102 -4.50 1.71 1.36
C THR A 102 -5.82 1.42 2.07
N HIS A 103 -6.71 2.41 2.15
CA HIS A 103 -8.02 2.27 2.77
C HIS A 103 -8.89 1.23 2.04
N ALA A 104 -8.95 1.28 0.71
CA ALA A 104 -9.73 0.33 -0.08
C ALA A 104 -9.21 -1.09 0.05
N LEU A 105 -7.88 -1.27 0.09
CA LEU A 105 -7.27 -2.57 0.30
C LEU A 105 -7.65 -3.13 1.68
N LEU A 106 -7.47 -2.35 2.75
CA LEU A 106 -7.80 -2.75 4.12
C LEU A 106 -9.31 -2.95 4.34
N ALA A 107 -10.17 -2.26 3.59
CA ALA A 107 -11.61 -2.51 3.64
C ALA A 107 -11.96 -3.93 3.15
N SER A 108 -11.15 -4.50 2.24
CA SER A 108 -11.36 -5.84 1.70
C SER A 108 -10.61 -6.94 2.47
N THR A 109 -9.45 -6.63 3.06
CA THR A 109 -8.57 -7.62 3.71
C THR A 109 -8.51 -7.50 5.23
N GLY A 110 -9.14 -6.48 5.81
CA GLY A 110 -9.01 -6.11 7.22
C GLY A 110 -7.57 -5.72 7.62
N GLY A 111 -7.37 -5.47 8.91
CA GLY A 111 -6.06 -5.13 9.47
C GLY A 111 -5.90 -3.65 9.75
N ALA A 112 -4.69 -3.12 9.59
CA ALA A 112 -4.34 -1.76 9.97
C ALA A 112 -3.38 -1.10 8.96
N SER A 113 -3.32 0.24 8.97
CA SER A 113 -2.34 1.00 8.20
C SER A 113 -1.30 1.65 9.10
N TRP A 114 -0.09 1.82 8.59
CA TRP A 114 0.94 2.68 9.16
C TRP A 114 1.42 3.69 8.13
N SER A 115 1.85 4.88 8.57
CA SER A 115 2.39 5.94 7.72
C SER A 115 3.55 6.62 8.43
N ASN A 116 4.60 7.01 7.70
CA ASN A 116 5.67 7.88 8.23
C ASN A 116 5.35 9.38 8.12
N ARG A 117 4.16 9.71 7.63
CA ARG A 117 3.54 11.03 7.62
C ARG A 117 2.34 11.08 8.55
#